data_AF-A0A9Q0AKI9-F1
#
_entry.id   AF-A0A9Q0AKI9-F1
#
_cell.length_a   1.000
_cell.length_b   1.000
_cell.length_c   1.000
_cell.angle_alpha   90.00
_cell.angle_beta   90.00
_cell.angle_gamma   90.00
#
_symmetry.space_group_name_H-M   'P 1'
#
loop_
_entity.id
_entity.type
_entity.pdbx_description
1 polymer ?
#
loop_
_entity_poly.entity_id
_entity_poly.type
_entity_poly.pdbx_seq_one_letter_code
_entity_poly.pdbx_strand_id
1 'polypeptide(L)'
;MDLLVETIAELTKLPSIQVATFNQEKQLWSELPVLEMELLERFTGHYYNDPSVRPYDQDASIRTNSFAARLLPLGLSSTRPTETLQYTLEQEPCMDWDLQAASEYIIRAGENIFQRLDDPKFSELAFEGGPLYTGPKGVNKERWDFLKKRFRECGEALDTESGVRQRASEAADKMEKIEQQVEH
;
A
#
# COMPACT_ATOMS: atom_id res chain seq x y z
N MET A 1 -1.56 18.20 6.16
CA MET A 1 -1.21 18.07 4.73
C MET A 1 0.32 17.95 4.66
N ASP A 2 0.85 17.06 3.83
CA ASP A 2 2.24 16.59 3.89
C ASP A 2 3.09 17.29 2.82
N LEU A 3 3.95 18.20 3.26
CA LEU A 3 4.73 19.10 2.40
C LEU A 3 5.54 18.34 1.33
N LEU A 4 6.00 17.12 1.62
CA LEU A 4 6.78 16.35 0.65
C LEU A 4 5.93 15.82 -0.50
N VAL A 5 4.75 15.28 -0.20
CA VAL A 5 3.80 14.78 -1.22
C VAL A 5 3.36 15.92 -2.12
N GLU A 6 3.05 17.08 -1.54
CA GLU A 6 2.70 18.29 -2.28
C GLU A 6 3.86 18.78 -3.16
N THR A 7 5.08 18.82 -2.60
CA THR A 7 6.27 19.22 -3.35
C THR A 7 6.46 18.33 -4.58
N ILE A 8 6.35 17.01 -4.43
CA ILE A 8 6.48 16.08 -5.55
C ILE A 8 5.36 16.28 -6.57
N ALA A 9 4.12 16.49 -6.11
CA ALA A 9 2.99 16.78 -6.99
C ALA A 9 3.15 18.10 -7.76
N GLU A 10 3.78 19.12 -7.18
CA GLU A 10 4.09 20.38 -7.89
C GLU A 10 5.27 20.22 -8.84
N LEU A 11 6.28 19.42 -8.49
CA LEU A 11 7.39 19.12 -9.37
C LEU A 11 6.91 18.51 -10.69
N THR A 12 5.89 17.65 -10.68
CA THR A 12 5.38 17.03 -11.91
C THR A 12 4.71 18.00 -12.88
N LYS A 13 4.41 19.23 -12.44
CA LYS A 13 3.84 20.29 -13.26
C LYS A 13 4.89 21.17 -13.92
N LEU A 14 6.17 21.02 -13.56
CA LEU A 14 7.25 21.80 -14.15
C LEU A 14 7.51 21.36 -15.60
N PRO A 15 8.00 22.27 -16.47
CA PRO A 15 8.44 21.91 -17.81
C PRO A 15 9.49 20.80 -17.75
N SER A 16 9.16 19.65 -18.34
CA SER A 16 10.03 18.48 -18.26
C SER A 16 11.12 18.50 -19.33
N ILE A 17 12.30 18.03 -18.95
CA ILE A 17 13.40 17.72 -19.86
C ILE A 17 13.50 16.21 -20.04
N GLN A 18 13.99 15.80 -21.20
CA GLN A 18 14.35 14.39 -21.43
C GLN A 18 15.65 14.06 -20.72
N VAL A 19 15.64 12.94 -20.01
CA VAL A 19 16.79 12.35 -19.35
C VAL A 19 16.90 10.88 -19.75
N ALA A 20 18.12 10.38 -19.90
CA ALA A 20 18.35 8.96 -20.12
C ALA A 20 18.50 8.26 -18.77
N THR A 21 17.59 7.34 -18.47
CA THR A 21 17.61 6.51 -17.25
C THR A 21 17.36 5.06 -17.64
N PHE A 22 18.18 4.11 -17.17
CA PHE A 22 18.00 2.67 -17.42
C PHE A 22 17.82 2.31 -18.91
N ASN A 23 18.62 2.93 -19.78
CA ASN A 23 18.56 2.77 -21.24
C ASN A 23 17.22 3.19 -21.88
N GLN A 24 16.42 4.00 -21.20
CA GLN A 24 15.19 4.60 -21.72
C GLN A 24 15.25 6.12 -21.59
N GLU A 25 14.71 6.81 -22.60
CA GLU A 25 14.46 8.25 -22.51
C GLU A 25 13.16 8.47 -21.75
N LYS A 26 13.24 9.25 -20.66
CA LYS A 26 12.11 9.59 -19.81
C LYS A 26 12.05 11.08 -19.53
N GLN A 27 10.87 11.58 -19.21
CA GLN A 27 10.58 12.95 -18.83
C GLN A 27 10.82 13.12 -17.34
N LEU A 28 11.88 13.87 -16.98
CA LEU A 28 12.33 14.02 -15.60
C LEU A 28 11.20 14.35 -14.62
N TRP A 29 10.40 15.37 -14.94
CA TRP A 29 9.41 15.90 -14.00
C TRP A 29 8.06 15.20 -14.11
N SER A 30 7.56 14.97 -15.33
CA SER A 30 6.24 14.36 -15.49
C SER A 30 6.21 12.86 -15.23
N GLU A 31 7.35 12.16 -15.36
CA GLU A 31 7.43 10.70 -15.14
C GLU A 31 8.20 10.32 -13.89
N LEU A 32 8.94 11.24 -13.26
CA LEU A 32 9.75 11.00 -12.06
C LEU A 32 10.52 9.66 -12.14
N PRO A 33 11.37 9.47 -13.17
CA PRO A 33 11.80 8.16 -13.66
C PRO A 33 12.56 7.29 -12.66
N VAL A 34 13.04 7.87 -11.55
CA VAL A 34 13.81 7.21 -10.49
C VAL A 34 12.96 6.94 -9.24
N LEU A 35 11.84 7.65 -9.05
CA LEU A 35 11.04 7.57 -7.82
C LEU A 35 10.51 6.16 -7.55
N GLU A 36 9.95 5.50 -8.57
CA GLU A 36 9.39 4.16 -8.44
C GLU A 36 10.46 3.12 -8.06
N MET A 37 11.68 3.24 -8.58
CA MET A 37 12.77 2.33 -8.24
C MET A 37 13.29 2.57 -6.83
N GLU A 38 13.45 3.82 -6.41
CA GLU A 38 13.86 4.14 -5.03
C GLU A 38 12.84 3.61 -4.02
N LEU A 39 11.55 3.72 -4.33
CA LEU A 39 10.51 3.12 -3.52
C LEU A 39 10.61 1.58 -3.53
N LEU A 40 10.77 0.96 -4.71
CA LEU A 40 10.92 -0.49 -4.86
C LEU A 40 12.14 -1.04 -4.12
N GLU A 41 13.29 -0.36 -4.17
CA GLU A 41 14.50 -0.73 -3.41
C GLU A 41 14.23 -0.69 -1.91
N ARG A 42 13.45 0.28 -1.44
CA ARG A 42 13.01 0.33 -0.05
C ARG A 42 12.11 -0.84 0.33
N PHE A 43 11.28 -1.31 -0.59
CA PHE A 43 10.37 -2.44 -0.38
C PHE A 43 11.03 -3.83 -0.50
N THR A 44 12.00 -3.99 -1.40
CA THR A 44 12.68 -5.29 -1.63
C THR A 44 13.59 -5.74 -0.48
N GLY A 45 13.99 -4.80 0.39
CA GLY A 45 14.72 -5.10 1.63
C GLY A 45 13.84 -5.36 2.86
N HIS A 46 12.51 -5.40 2.72
CA HIS A 46 11.62 -5.60 3.87
C HIS A 46 11.46 -7.06 4.27
N TYR A 47 11.52 -7.30 5.57
CA TYR A 47 11.29 -8.58 6.21
C TYR A 47 9.88 -8.59 6.82
N TYR A 48 8.86 -8.79 5.98
CA TYR A 48 7.49 -8.93 6.46
C TYR A 48 7.37 -10.11 7.42
N ASN A 49 6.57 -9.95 8.48
CA ASN A 49 6.33 -10.98 9.50
C ASN A 49 7.61 -11.47 10.22
N ASP A 50 8.70 -10.70 10.21
CA ASP A 50 9.93 -11.04 10.90
C ASP A 50 9.98 -10.37 12.30
N PRO A 51 9.88 -11.14 13.39
CA PRO A 51 9.90 -10.59 14.75
C PRO A 51 11.29 -10.07 15.16
N SER A 52 12.36 -10.34 14.39
CA SER A 52 13.72 -9.87 14.66
C SER A 52 13.99 -8.45 14.14
N VAL A 53 13.07 -7.89 13.35
CA VAL A 53 13.19 -6.52 12.81
C VAL A 53 13.23 -5.52 13.95
N ARG A 54 14.23 -4.64 13.93
CA ARG A 54 14.44 -3.64 14.98
C ARG A 54 13.34 -2.57 14.92
N PRO A 55 12.92 -1.98 16.06
CA PRO A 55 11.89 -0.94 16.09
C PRO A 55 12.12 0.23 15.13
N TYR A 56 13.38 0.67 14.97
CA TYR A 56 13.73 1.72 14.01
C TYR A 56 13.38 1.37 12.56
N ASP A 57 13.60 0.10 12.18
CA ASP A 57 13.34 -0.39 10.82
C ASP A 57 11.82 -0.61 10.61
N GLN A 58 11.09 -1.03 11.65
CA GLN A 58 9.61 -1.09 11.67
C GLN A 58 8.99 0.29 11.42
N ASP A 59 9.45 1.29 12.18
CA ASP A 59 9.04 2.69 12.06
C ASP A 59 9.33 3.26 10.66
N ALA A 60 10.49 2.92 10.09
CA ALA A 60 10.85 3.31 8.73
C ALA A 60 9.93 2.66 7.69
N SER A 61 9.57 1.39 7.88
CA SER A 61 8.58 0.69 7.05
C SER A 61 7.22 1.40 7.07
N ILE A 62 6.69 1.71 8.26
CA ILE A 62 5.40 2.41 8.40
C ILE A 62 5.42 3.76 7.67
N ARG A 63 6.47 4.57 7.87
CA ARG A 63 6.59 5.88 7.21
C ARG A 63 6.69 5.75 5.69
N THR A 64 7.46 4.78 5.19
CA THR A 64 7.65 4.56 3.75
C THR A 64 6.34 4.13 3.09
N ASN A 65 5.63 3.16 3.68
CA ASN A 65 4.32 2.72 3.20
C ASN A 65 3.28 3.84 3.27
N SER A 66 3.26 4.62 4.36
CA SER A 66 2.36 5.78 4.49
C SER A 66 2.61 6.83 3.41
N PHE A 67 3.87 7.11 3.11
CA PHE A 67 4.26 8.04 2.06
C PHE A 67 3.87 7.51 0.67
N ALA A 68 4.22 6.26 0.35
CA ALA A 68 3.86 5.61 -0.90
C ALA A 68 2.34 5.55 -1.13
N ALA A 69 1.57 5.25 -0.09
CA ALA A 69 0.12 5.28 -0.11
C ALA A 69 -0.43 6.67 -0.51
N ARG A 70 0.21 7.77 -0.08
CA ARG A 70 -0.23 9.12 -0.46
C ARG A 70 0.12 9.49 -1.90
N LEU A 71 1.14 8.87 -2.48
CA LEU A 71 1.51 9.06 -3.89
C LEU A 71 0.60 8.30 -4.86
N LEU A 72 0.00 7.20 -4.41
CA LEU A 72 -0.83 6.32 -5.25
C LEU A 72 -2.04 7.06 -5.88
N PRO A 73 -2.83 7.88 -5.15
CA PRO A 73 -3.91 8.69 -5.73
C PRO A 73 -3.46 9.70 -6.77
N LEU A 74 -2.19 10.11 -6.74
CA LEU A 74 -1.60 11.06 -7.68
C LEU A 74 -1.07 10.37 -8.95
N GLY A 75 -1.12 9.03 -9.01
CA GLY A 75 -0.48 8.26 -10.07
C GLY A 75 1.04 8.30 -10.03
N LEU A 76 1.63 8.76 -8.92
CA LEU A 76 3.08 8.94 -8.75
C LEU A 76 3.75 7.76 -8.05
N SER A 77 2.95 6.75 -7.72
CA SER A 77 3.46 5.47 -7.27
C SER A 77 2.61 4.34 -7.84
N SER A 78 3.29 3.34 -8.38
CA SER A 78 2.76 2.01 -8.68
C SER A 78 3.10 1.01 -7.56
N THR A 79 3.86 1.45 -6.53
CA THR A 79 4.44 0.57 -5.52
C THR A 79 3.34 -0.21 -4.87
N ARG A 80 3.46 -1.52 -4.99
CA ARG A 80 2.38 -2.50 -4.87
C ARG A 80 1.73 -2.43 -3.48
N PRO A 81 0.61 -1.71 -3.28
CA PRO A 81 -0.16 -1.84 -2.04
C PRO A 81 -0.54 -3.30 -1.79
N THR A 82 -0.69 -4.05 -2.88
CA THR A 82 -0.99 -5.47 -2.94
C THR A 82 0.05 -6.31 -2.22
N GLU A 83 1.32 -5.93 -2.27
CA GLU A 83 2.40 -6.65 -1.63
C GLU A 83 2.31 -6.48 -0.10
N THR A 84 2.25 -5.24 0.38
CA THR A 84 2.10 -4.97 1.82
C THR A 84 0.82 -5.57 2.39
N LEU A 85 -0.32 -5.41 1.69
CA LEU A 85 -1.60 -5.99 2.11
C LEU A 85 -1.53 -7.51 2.14
N GLN A 86 -0.95 -8.15 1.12
CA GLN A 86 -0.79 -9.60 1.06
C GLN A 86 0.12 -10.10 2.19
N TYR A 87 1.33 -9.57 2.31
CA TYR A 87 2.30 -10.05 3.28
C TYR A 87 1.81 -9.86 4.72
N THR A 88 1.00 -8.83 4.98
CA THR A 88 0.44 -8.56 6.30
C THR A 88 -0.82 -9.39 6.61
N LEU A 89 -1.77 -9.46 5.69
CA LEU A 89 -3.13 -9.92 5.98
C LEU A 89 -3.40 -11.34 5.50
N GLU A 90 -2.61 -11.86 4.56
CA GLU A 90 -2.76 -13.21 4.02
C GLU A 90 -1.78 -14.20 4.67
N GLN A 91 -1.22 -13.83 5.83
CA GLN A 91 -0.26 -14.61 6.61
C GLN A 91 -0.57 -14.56 8.11
N GLU A 92 0.04 -15.46 8.87
CA GLU A 92 0.07 -15.46 10.33
C GLU A 92 1.53 -15.58 10.83
N PRO A 93 1.87 -15.00 12.00
CA PRO A 93 1.04 -14.10 12.79
C PRO A 93 1.00 -12.68 12.19
N CYS A 94 -0.07 -11.93 12.43
CA CYS A 94 -0.09 -10.50 12.08
C CYS A 94 0.84 -9.72 13.03
N MET A 95 1.81 -8.98 12.48
CA MET A 95 2.67 -8.11 13.28
C MET A 95 2.08 -6.70 13.39
N ASP A 96 2.19 -6.07 14.57
CA ASP A 96 1.70 -4.71 14.85
C ASP A 96 2.12 -3.67 13.79
N TRP A 97 3.40 -3.65 13.45
CA TRP A 97 3.98 -2.64 12.56
C TRP A 97 3.60 -2.88 11.09
N ASP A 98 3.51 -4.14 10.66
CA ASP A 98 3.02 -4.52 9.33
C ASP A 98 1.53 -4.16 9.18
N LEU A 99 0.72 -4.46 10.20
CA LEU A 99 -0.70 -4.10 10.22
C LEU A 99 -0.90 -2.58 10.17
N GLN A 100 -0.06 -1.82 10.86
CA GLN A 100 -0.08 -0.36 10.79
C GLN A 100 0.31 0.15 9.39
N ALA A 101 1.34 -0.42 8.76
CA ALA A 101 1.75 -0.07 7.40
C ALA A 101 0.66 -0.40 6.36
N ALA A 102 0.05 -1.58 6.45
CA ALA A 102 -1.07 -2.00 5.60
C ALA A 102 -2.29 -1.08 5.76
N SER A 103 -2.59 -0.67 7.00
CA SER A 103 -3.72 0.24 7.29
C SER A 103 -3.57 1.58 6.59
N GLU A 104 -2.34 2.10 6.45
CA GLU A 104 -2.10 3.37 5.75
C GLU A 104 -2.51 3.34 4.28
N TYR A 105 -2.32 2.22 3.58
CA TYR A 105 -2.77 2.11 2.19
C TYR A 105 -4.27 2.27 2.04
N ILE A 106 -5.03 1.64 2.93
CA ILE A 106 -6.50 1.73 2.90
C ILE A 106 -6.96 3.14 3.30
N ILE A 107 -6.41 3.69 4.38
CA ILE A 107 -6.79 5.02 4.89
C ILE A 107 -6.48 6.11 3.87
N ARG A 108 -5.32 6.04 3.20
CA ARG A 108 -4.85 7.10 2.29
C ARG A 108 -5.24 6.89 0.83
N ALA A 109 -5.37 5.65 0.39
CA ALA A 109 -5.53 5.30 -1.01
C ALA A 109 -6.60 4.23 -1.28
N GLY A 110 -7.40 3.84 -0.28
CA GLY A 110 -8.41 2.79 -0.42
C GLY A 110 -9.36 3.02 -1.60
N GLU A 111 -9.81 4.26 -1.82
CA GLU A 111 -10.66 4.60 -2.98
C GLU A 111 -9.96 4.34 -4.32
N ASN A 112 -8.68 4.69 -4.43
CA ASN A 112 -7.88 4.45 -5.63
C ASN A 112 -7.61 2.96 -5.86
N ILE A 113 -7.39 2.19 -4.79
CA ILE A 113 -7.24 0.74 -4.87
C ILE A 113 -8.56 0.10 -5.31
N PHE A 114 -9.68 0.54 -4.72
CA PHE A 114 -11.02 0.01 -5.02
C PHE A 114 -11.47 0.31 -6.46
N GLN A 115 -11.19 1.50 -6.98
CA GLN A 115 -11.49 1.86 -8.36
C GLN A 115 -10.71 1.04 -9.40
N ARG A 116 -9.62 0.39 -8.98
CA ARG A 116 -8.77 -0.47 -9.82
C ARG A 116 -8.99 -1.95 -9.54
N LEU A 117 -10.04 -2.32 -8.80
CA LEU A 117 -10.44 -3.72 -8.71
C LEU A 117 -10.64 -4.28 -10.12
N ASP A 118 -10.14 -5.49 -10.34
CA ASP A 118 -10.20 -6.19 -11.63
C ASP A 118 -9.44 -5.52 -12.79
N ASP A 119 -8.72 -4.41 -12.56
CA ASP A 119 -7.79 -3.87 -13.56
C ASP A 119 -6.65 -4.89 -13.77
N PRO A 120 -6.49 -5.45 -14.99
CA PRO A 120 -5.45 -6.45 -15.26
C PRO A 120 -4.04 -5.92 -14.98
N LYS A 121 -3.77 -4.63 -15.23
CA LYS A 121 -2.45 -4.03 -15.00
C LYS A 121 -2.12 -3.91 -13.51
N PHE A 122 -3.14 -3.65 -12.70
CA PHE A 122 -3.02 -3.60 -11.25
C PHE A 122 -3.00 -5.01 -10.63
N SER A 123 -3.72 -5.94 -11.26
CA SER A 123 -3.87 -7.33 -10.83
C SER A 123 -2.66 -8.21 -11.16
N GLU A 124 -2.01 -7.99 -12.31
CA GLU A 124 -0.77 -8.70 -12.70
C GLU A 124 0.40 -8.38 -11.75
N LEU A 125 0.37 -7.23 -11.08
CA LEU A 125 1.34 -6.85 -10.06
C LEU A 125 1.09 -7.51 -8.70
N ALA A 126 -0.12 -8.01 -8.44
CA ALA A 126 -0.42 -8.76 -7.22
C ALA A 126 -0.01 -10.22 -7.41
N PHE A 127 1.10 -10.60 -6.77
CA PHE A 127 1.56 -11.98 -6.76
C PHE A 127 0.47 -12.94 -6.24
N GLU A 128 0.70 -14.24 -6.48
CA GLU A 128 -0.15 -15.34 -6.01
C GLU A 128 -0.57 -15.08 -4.56
N GLY A 129 -1.86 -15.28 -4.25
CA GLY A 129 -2.38 -15.10 -2.89
C GLY A 129 -1.45 -15.69 -1.83
N GLY A 130 -1.33 -15.01 -0.70
CA GLY A 130 -0.65 -15.55 0.48
C GLY A 130 -1.36 -16.81 1.00
N PRO A 131 -0.73 -17.56 1.92
CA PRO A 131 -1.22 -18.84 2.41
C PRO A 131 -2.68 -18.85 2.90
N LEU A 132 -3.21 -17.73 3.38
CA LEU A 132 -4.58 -17.64 3.89
C LEU A 132 -5.64 -17.28 2.84
N TYR A 133 -5.25 -16.85 1.64
CA TYR A 133 -6.19 -16.48 0.58
C TYR A 133 -6.04 -17.41 -0.62
N THR A 134 -7.06 -18.23 -0.84
CA THR A 134 -7.10 -19.25 -1.91
C THR A 134 -7.93 -18.82 -3.12
N GLY A 135 -8.38 -17.57 -3.16
CA GLY A 135 -9.20 -17.03 -4.25
C GLY A 135 -8.38 -16.63 -5.49
N PRO A 136 -8.99 -15.99 -6.49
CA PRO A 136 -8.32 -15.61 -7.73
C PRO A 136 -7.19 -14.60 -7.50
N LYS A 137 -6.15 -14.65 -8.36
CA LYS A 137 -5.04 -13.68 -8.38
C LYS A 137 -5.55 -12.25 -8.66
N GLY A 138 -4.71 -11.27 -8.36
CA GLY A 138 -5.07 -9.85 -8.52
C GLY A 138 -5.73 -9.26 -7.29
N VAL A 139 -6.16 -8.00 -7.42
CA VAL A 139 -7.05 -7.35 -6.45
C VAL A 139 -8.43 -7.32 -7.07
N ASN A 140 -9.30 -8.19 -6.59
CA ASN A 140 -10.69 -8.30 -7.02
C ASN A 140 -11.60 -8.10 -5.81
N LYS A 141 -12.92 -8.06 -6.04
CA LYS A 141 -13.88 -7.84 -4.96
C LYS A 141 -13.82 -8.92 -3.87
N GLU A 142 -13.61 -10.19 -4.23
CA GLU A 142 -13.47 -11.30 -3.27
C GLU A 142 -12.25 -11.08 -2.36
N ARG A 143 -11.09 -10.77 -2.92
CA ARG A 143 -9.86 -10.48 -2.17
C ARG A 143 -10.03 -9.23 -1.31
N TRP A 144 -10.69 -8.20 -1.82
CA TRP A 144 -10.98 -6.98 -1.06
C TRP A 144 -11.81 -7.30 0.19
N ASP A 145 -12.87 -8.10 0.07
CA ASP A 145 -13.69 -8.53 1.21
C ASP A 145 -12.90 -9.40 2.19
N PHE A 146 -12.05 -10.28 1.69
CA PHE A 146 -11.12 -11.06 2.51
C PHE A 146 -10.18 -10.15 3.32
N LEU A 147 -9.50 -9.19 2.68
CA LEU A 147 -8.57 -8.26 3.34
C LEU A 147 -9.27 -7.41 4.40
N LYS A 148 -10.48 -6.91 4.10
CA LYS A 148 -11.31 -6.16 5.07
C LYS A 148 -11.60 -6.97 6.33
N LYS A 149 -11.95 -8.24 6.17
CA LYS A 149 -12.16 -9.17 7.29
C LYS A 149 -10.86 -9.38 8.07
N ARG A 150 -9.74 -9.59 7.39
CA ARG A 150 -8.43 -9.81 8.02
C ARG A 150 -7.93 -8.62 8.82
N PHE A 151 -8.20 -7.38 8.40
CA PHE A 151 -7.88 -6.21 9.21
C PHE A 151 -8.55 -6.27 10.60
N ARG A 152 -9.82 -6.70 10.66
CA ARG A 152 -10.54 -6.84 11.93
C ARG A 152 -9.97 -7.98 12.78
N GLU A 153 -9.77 -9.16 12.17
CA GLU A 153 -9.21 -10.32 12.88
C GLU A 153 -7.80 -10.07 13.42
N CYS A 154 -6.89 -9.54 12.60
CA CYS A 154 -5.55 -9.18 13.04
C CYS A 154 -5.61 -8.11 14.16
N GLY A 155 -6.45 -7.08 14.02
CA GLY A 155 -6.59 -6.03 15.03
C GLY A 155 -7.14 -6.55 16.37
N GLU A 156 -8.01 -7.56 16.37
CA GLU A 156 -8.54 -8.21 17.57
C GLU A 156 -7.54 -9.16 18.24
N ALA A 157 -6.66 -9.78 17.45
CA ALA A 157 -5.62 -10.69 17.95
C ALA A 157 -4.46 -9.94 18.64
N LEU A 158 -4.27 -8.66 18.33
CA LEU A 158 -3.22 -7.81 18.90
C LEU A 158 -3.65 -7.14 20.22
N ASP A 159 -2.66 -6.79 21.03
CA ASP A 159 -2.89 -6.11 22.30
C ASP A 159 -3.50 -4.71 22.09
N THR A 160 -4.39 -4.31 22.99
CA THR A 160 -5.13 -3.06 22.92
C THR A 160 -4.27 -1.81 23.18
N GLU A 161 -3.10 -1.95 23.78
CA GLU A 161 -2.24 -0.81 24.16
C GLU A 161 -1.53 -0.13 22.98
N SER A 162 -1.31 -0.83 21.85
CA SER A 162 -0.49 -0.31 20.75
C SER A 162 -1.21 0.67 19.82
N GLY A 163 -2.53 0.87 19.98
CA GLY A 163 -3.35 1.69 19.09
C GLY A 163 -3.50 1.13 17.67
N VAL A 164 -2.77 0.05 17.34
CA VAL A 164 -2.82 -0.62 16.04
C VAL A 164 -4.20 -1.20 15.79
N ARG A 165 -4.84 -1.77 16.82
CA ARG A 165 -6.23 -2.24 16.75
C ARG A 165 -7.19 -1.17 16.21
N GLN A 166 -7.10 0.06 16.75
CA GLN A 166 -7.95 1.16 16.30
C GLN A 166 -7.69 1.51 14.83
N ARG A 167 -6.42 1.51 14.41
CA ARG A 167 -6.06 1.83 13.03
C ARG A 167 -6.51 0.75 12.04
N ALA A 168 -6.42 -0.52 12.43
CA ALA A 168 -6.93 -1.63 11.64
C ALA A 168 -8.45 -1.60 11.52
N SER A 169 -9.17 -1.26 12.61
CA SER A 169 -10.62 -1.01 12.56
C SER A 169 -10.97 0.17 11.64
N GLU A 170 -10.24 1.29 11.75
CA GLU A 170 -10.42 2.46 10.87
C GLU A 170 -10.23 2.08 9.39
N ALA A 171 -9.23 1.27 9.07
CA ALA A 171 -9.01 0.77 7.72
C ALA A 171 -10.21 -0.08 7.24
N ALA A 172 -10.65 -1.06 8.04
CA ALA A 172 -11.79 -1.91 7.67
C ALA A 172 -13.08 -1.09 7.47
N ASP A 173 -13.35 -0.12 8.34
CA ASP A 173 -14.52 0.76 8.25
C ASP A 173 -14.44 1.69 7.03
N LYS A 174 -13.23 2.16 6.68
CA LYS A 174 -13.00 2.91 5.45
C LYS A 174 -13.30 2.06 4.21
N MET A 175 -12.92 0.78 4.20
CA MET A 175 -13.24 -0.13 3.10
C MET A 175 -14.74 -0.31 2.93
N GLU A 176 -15.46 -0.52 4.04
CA GLU A 176 -16.92 -0.65 4.04
C GLU A 176 -17.62 0.62 3.55
N LYS A 177 -17.14 1.79 3.96
CA LYS A 177 -17.66 3.07 3.46
C LYS A 177 -17.45 3.24 1.96
N ILE A 178 -16.30 2.82 1.43
CA ILE A 178 -16.01 2.91 -0.01
C ILE A 178 -17.00 2.05 -0.81
N GLU A 179 -17.32 0.85 -0.33
CA GLU A 179 -18.29 -0.04 -0.96
C GLU A 179 -19.68 0.58 -1.02
N GLN A 180 -20.16 1.12 0.11
CA GLN A 180 -21.47 1.76 0.20
C GLN A 180 -21.62 2.98 -0.71
N GLN A 181 -20.53 3.68 -1.01
CA GLN A 181 -20.54 4.84 -1.91
C GLN A 181 -20.68 4.48 -3.39
N VAL A 182 -20.42 3.22 -3.77
CA VAL A 182 -20.48 2.76 -5.16
C VAL A 182 -21.79 2.01 -5.47
N GLU A 183 -22.48 1.52 -4.44
CA GLU A 183 -23.80 0.86 -4.56
C GLU A 183 -24.99 1.85 -4.64
N HIS A 184 -24.72 3.16 -4.67
CA HIS A 184 -25.72 4.23 -4.75
C HIS A 184 -25.46 5.15 -5.95
#